data_AF-A0A090L9U4-F1
#
_entry.id   AF-A0A090L9U4-F1
#
_cell.length_a   1.000
_cell.length_b   1.000
_cell.length_c   1.000
_cell.angle_alpha   90.00
_cell.angle_beta   90.00
_cell.angle_gamma   90.00
#
_symmetry.space_group_name_H-M   'P 1'
#
loop_
_entity.id
_entity.type
_entity.pdbx_description
1 polymer ?
#
loop_
_entity_poly.entity_id
_entity_poly.type
_entity_poly.pdbx_seq_one_letter_code
_entity_poly.pdbx_strand_id
1 'polypeptide(L)'
;MIWHIFYFILLNINIIKAYFVDYSEERNTWPNGVIPYEISSEFDTNFVTNFLDAIIEIQENSCLTFRPKTTEDEYFIRLKKSEKACWSFVGLQREMIDKGQTLSLNNNCSSTKGTILHYLFHAIGFFHEHTRFDRDNFITVLEENIIKDKISFFHKRSQESVDLLGPYDFFSIMHYDVMAFSIEPGVKRSFKINVPGIDVNQIGQRKFLSPGDLHKLNILYKCKDKKKEINEKIVKPGVPMKKIGRRINFLKDNKCRTIEEGSCEDDLEVSSYI
;
A
#
# COMPACT_ATOMS: atom_id res chain seq x y z
N MET A 1 61.55 -4.07 -24.76
CA MET A 1 60.20 -4.34 -25.29
C MET A 1 59.35 -5.07 -24.24
N ILE A 2 59.24 -4.54 -23.02
CA ILE A 2 58.42 -5.09 -21.91
C ILE A 2 57.91 -3.92 -21.05
N TRP A 3 57.34 -2.90 -21.70
CA TRP A 3 56.73 -1.74 -21.01
C TRP A 3 55.38 -1.33 -21.63
N HIS A 4 54.76 -2.20 -22.43
CA HIS A 4 53.44 -1.96 -23.04
C HIS A 4 52.40 -3.07 -22.78
N ILE A 5 52.71 -4.10 -21.97
CA ILE A 5 51.77 -5.20 -21.70
C ILE A 5 51.10 -5.10 -20.31
N PHE A 6 51.56 -4.20 -19.42
CA PHE A 6 50.92 -4.01 -18.11
C PHE A 6 49.79 -2.98 -18.06
N TYR A 7 49.63 -2.14 -19.09
CA TYR A 7 48.56 -1.12 -19.12
C TYR A 7 47.20 -1.67 -19.58
N PHE A 8 47.16 -2.87 -20.19
CA PHE A 8 45.92 -3.48 -20.68
C PHE A 8 45.22 -4.42 -19.68
N ILE A 9 45.88 -4.76 -18.56
CA ILE A 9 45.32 -5.69 -17.55
C ILE A 9 44.73 -4.93 -16.34
N LEU A 10 45.09 -3.66 -16.11
CA LEU A 10 44.50 -2.85 -15.03
C LEU A 10 43.24 -2.06 -15.45
N LEU A 11 42.93 -1.98 -16.74
CA LEU A 11 41.68 -1.36 -17.23
C LEU A 11 40.51 -2.35 -17.33
N ASN A 12 40.72 -3.65 -17.15
CA ASN A 12 39.66 -4.67 -17.27
C ASN A 12 39.18 -5.28 -15.94
N ILE A 13 39.76 -4.89 -14.79
CA ILE A 13 39.24 -5.31 -13.48
C ILE A 13 38.26 -4.26 -12.90
N ASN A 14 38.29 -3.02 -13.40
CA ASN A 14 37.37 -1.95 -12.97
C ASN A 14 36.12 -1.79 -13.87
N ILE A 15 35.92 -2.63 -14.88
CA ILE A 15 34.77 -2.56 -15.80
C ILE A 15 33.72 -3.67 -15.52
N ILE A 16 34.00 -4.64 -14.64
CA ILE A 16 33.03 -5.67 -14.20
C ILE A 16 32.49 -5.38 -12.79
N LYS A 17 32.35 -4.10 -12.43
CA LYS A 17 31.59 -3.63 -11.26
C LYS A 17 30.48 -2.63 -11.62
N ALA A 18 30.05 -2.61 -12.88
CA ALA A 18 28.71 -2.19 -13.29
C ALA A 18 28.10 -3.46 -13.90
N TYR A 19 27.16 -4.16 -13.28
CA TYR A 19 25.72 -3.88 -13.35
C TYR A 19 24.98 -4.69 -12.27
N PHE A 20 25.35 -4.51 -11.00
CA PHE A 20 24.42 -4.76 -9.90
C PHE A 20 24.44 -3.53 -9.02
N VAL A 21 23.78 -2.46 -9.50
CA VAL A 21 23.23 -1.49 -8.57
C VAL A 21 22.10 -2.24 -7.89
N ASP A 22 22.33 -2.70 -6.66
CA ASP A 22 21.26 -3.16 -5.80
C ASP A 22 20.42 -1.93 -5.44
N TYR A 23 19.36 -1.68 -6.21
CA TYR A 23 18.40 -0.59 -6.00
C TYR A 23 17.59 -0.76 -4.69
N SER A 24 18.01 -1.64 -3.77
CA SER A 24 17.42 -1.76 -2.43
C SER A 24 17.66 -0.55 -1.54
N GLU A 25 18.61 0.34 -1.87
CA GLU A 25 18.91 1.52 -1.03
C GLU A 25 18.00 2.73 -1.31
N GLU A 26 17.31 2.81 -2.46
CA GLU A 26 16.40 3.93 -2.76
C GLU A 26 14.94 3.68 -2.41
N ARG A 27 14.56 2.44 -2.06
CA ARG A 27 13.24 2.21 -1.49
C ARG A 27 13.38 2.12 0.01
N ASN A 28 12.78 3.11 0.67
CA ASN A 28 12.41 3.06 2.07
C ASN A 28 11.36 1.94 2.32
N THR A 29 11.59 0.71 1.83
CA THR A 29 10.77 -0.45 2.15
C THR A 29 11.09 -0.93 3.54
N TRP A 30 10.08 -1.48 4.19
CA TRP A 30 10.22 -2.09 5.51
C TRP A 30 11.07 -3.36 5.45
N PRO A 31 12.10 -3.49 6.32
CA PRO A 31 12.97 -4.66 6.38
C PRO A 31 12.17 -5.97 6.48
N ASN A 32 12.50 -6.93 5.63
CA ASN A 32 11.85 -8.24 5.56
C ASN A 32 10.31 -8.19 5.34
N GLY A 33 9.76 -7.04 4.91
CA GLY A 33 8.32 -6.86 4.80
C GLY A 33 7.58 -6.84 6.14
N VAL A 34 8.28 -6.65 7.26
CA VAL A 34 7.68 -6.60 8.60
C VAL A 34 7.41 -5.15 8.98
N ILE A 35 6.16 -4.85 9.32
CA ILE A 35 5.67 -3.51 9.64
C ILE A 35 5.06 -3.52 11.04
N PRO A 36 5.87 -3.26 12.08
CA PRO A 36 5.36 -3.11 13.44
C PRO A 36 4.45 -1.89 13.54
N TYR A 37 3.39 -1.96 14.35
CA TYR A 37 2.50 -0.83 14.58
C TYR A 37 2.11 -0.65 16.05
N GLU A 38 1.79 0.58 16.40
CA GLU A 38 1.23 1.00 17.68
C GLU A 38 0.00 1.88 17.42
N ILE A 39 -1.11 1.61 18.10
CA ILE A 39 -2.38 2.34 17.93
C ILE A 39 -2.60 3.23 19.17
N SER A 40 -2.81 4.54 18.97
CA SER A 40 -3.23 5.43 20.06
C SER A 40 -4.55 4.97 20.68
N SER A 41 -4.64 5.06 22.01
CA SER A 41 -5.86 4.77 22.78
C SER A 41 -7.03 5.73 22.49
N GLU A 42 -6.80 6.80 21.74
CA GLU A 42 -7.83 7.77 21.34
C GLU A 42 -8.74 7.28 20.19
N PHE A 43 -8.32 6.23 19.49
CA PHE A 43 -9.13 5.62 18.45
C PHE A 43 -10.24 4.74 19.05
N ASP A 44 -11.39 4.76 18.41
CA ASP A 44 -12.53 3.93 18.81
C ASP A 44 -12.43 2.50 18.24
N THR A 45 -13.32 1.63 18.73
CA THR A 45 -13.40 0.23 18.29
C THR A 45 -13.69 0.09 16.79
N ASN A 46 -14.41 1.04 16.19
CA ASN A 46 -14.73 0.99 14.77
C ASN A 46 -13.46 1.22 13.93
N PHE A 47 -12.63 2.19 14.30
CA PHE A 47 -11.32 2.37 13.68
C PHE A 47 -10.47 1.11 13.82
N VAL A 48 -10.34 0.56 15.04
CA VAL A 48 -9.50 -0.62 15.28
C VAL A 48 -9.96 -1.79 14.41
N THR A 49 -11.27 -2.01 14.30
CA THR A 49 -11.84 -3.06 13.42
C THR A 49 -11.47 -2.83 11.96
N ASN A 50 -11.70 -1.62 11.42
CA ASN A 50 -11.37 -1.30 10.03
C ASN A 50 -9.86 -1.37 9.75
N PHE A 51 -9.03 -0.98 10.71
CA PHE A 51 -7.58 -1.09 10.60
C PHE A 51 -7.12 -2.55 10.55
N LEU A 52 -7.65 -3.39 11.44
CA LEU A 52 -7.35 -4.82 11.45
C LEU A 52 -7.79 -5.49 10.14
N ASP A 53 -8.98 -5.17 9.63
CA ASP A 53 -9.45 -5.66 8.33
C ASP A 53 -8.55 -5.20 7.17
N ALA A 54 -8.06 -3.96 7.20
CA ALA A 54 -7.16 -3.42 6.20
C ALA A 54 -5.81 -4.16 6.18
N ILE A 55 -5.19 -4.36 7.35
CA ILE A 55 -3.91 -5.09 7.41
C ILE A 55 -4.09 -6.57 7.06
N ILE A 56 -5.21 -7.21 7.41
CA ILE A 56 -5.52 -8.58 7.00
C ILE A 56 -5.57 -8.68 5.48
N GLU A 57 -6.29 -7.77 4.80
CA GLU A 57 -6.38 -7.75 3.34
C GLU A 57 -5.00 -7.64 2.67
N ILE A 58 -4.12 -6.78 3.20
CA ILE A 58 -2.76 -6.63 2.69
C ILE A 58 -1.95 -7.93 2.89
N GLN A 59 -2.00 -8.53 4.07
CA GLN A 59 -1.24 -9.75 4.39
C GLN A 59 -1.73 -10.99 3.62
N GLU A 60 -3.04 -11.10 3.37
CA GLU A 60 -3.64 -12.19 2.60
C GLU A 60 -3.18 -12.18 1.13
N ASN A 61 -2.88 -10.99 0.59
CA ASN A 61 -2.54 -10.75 -0.80
C ASN A 61 -1.07 -10.38 -1.03
N SER A 62 -0.23 -10.46 0.00
CA SER A 62 1.20 -10.18 -0.12
C SER A 62 2.05 -11.03 0.85
N CYS A 63 3.34 -10.72 0.90
CA CYS A 63 4.30 -11.24 1.86
C CYS A 63 4.55 -10.27 3.03
N LEU A 64 3.85 -9.12 3.08
CA LEU A 64 3.95 -8.20 4.21
C LEU A 64 3.38 -8.83 5.48
N THR A 65 3.94 -8.43 6.61
CA THR A 65 3.46 -8.80 7.95
C THR A 65 3.31 -7.55 8.80
N PHE A 66 2.07 -7.23 9.16
CA PHE A 66 1.73 -6.21 10.15
C PHE A 66 1.53 -6.88 11.51
N ARG A 67 2.17 -6.34 12.54
CA ARG A 67 1.98 -6.85 13.90
C ARG A 67 2.13 -5.74 14.95
N PRO A 68 1.58 -5.93 16.16
CA PRO A 68 1.84 -5.03 17.27
C PRO A 68 3.35 -4.84 17.49
N LYS A 69 3.74 -3.60 17.82
CA LYS A 69 5.10 -3.24 18.22
C LYS A 69 5.51 -3.98 19.50
N THR A 70 6.77 -4.37 19.57
CA THR A 70 7.46 -4.92 20.74
C THR A 70 8.57 -3.96 21.20
N THR A 71 9.23 -4.26 22.32
CA THR A 71 10.38 -3.47 22.80
C THR A 71 11.61 -3.59 21.90
N GLU A 72 11.70 -4.64 21.08
CA GLU A 72 12.82 -4.89 20.16
C GLU A 72 12.69 -4.10 18.84
N ASP A 73 11.54 -3.45 18.62
CA ASP A 73 11.29 -2.69 17.40
C ASP A 73 11.82 -1.27 17.47
N GLU A 74 12.87 -1.04 16.69
CA GLU A 74 13.44 0.27 16.39
C GLU A 74 12.56 1.08 15.40
N TYR A 75 11.88 0.40 14.48
CA TYR A 75 11.06 1.04 13.44
C TYR A 75 9.61 0.53 13.49
N PHE A 76 8.66 1.46 13.48
CA PHE A 76 7.23 1.12 13.56
C PHE A 76 6.36 2.28 13.07
N ILE A 77 5.13 1.96 12.68
CA ILE A 77 4.07 2.94 12.42
C ILE A 77 3.39 3.28 13.74
N ARG A 78 3.35 4.56 14.09
CA ARG A 78 2.57 5.07 15.22
C ARG A 78 1.29 5.73 14.70
N LEU A 79 0.16 5.05 14.89
CA LEU A 79 -1.14 5.57 14.50
C LEU A 79 -1.61 6.59 15.54
N LYS A 80 -1.76 7.85 15.12
CA LYS A 80 -2.21 8.95 15.97
C LYS A 80 -3.50 9.55 15.47
N LYS A 81 -4.43 9.79 16.39
CA LYS A 81 -5.63 10.57 16.11
C LYS A 81 -5.25 12.04 15.97
N SER A 82 -5.89 12.74 15.04
CA SER A 82 -5.68 14.16 14.79
C SER A 82 -7.02 14.83 14.54
N GLU A 83 -7.16 16.08 14.95
CA GLU A 83 -8.36 16.85 14.66
C GLU A 83 -8.35 17.49 13.26
N LYS A 84 -7.15 17.66 12.67
CA LYS A 84 -6.97 18.57 11.52
C LYS A 84 -6.77 17.88 10.19
N ALA A 85 -5.88 16.89 10.13
CA ALA A 85 -5.38 16.39 8.85
C ALA A 85 -5.10 14.89 8.91
N CYS A 86 -5.14 14.29 7.73
CA CYS A 86 -4.80 12.89 7.51
C CYS A 86 -3.61 12.79 6.58
N TRP A 87 -2.57 12.10 7.01
CA TRP A 87 -1.33 11.99 6.27
C TRP A 87 -0.50 10.81 6.79
N SER A 88 0.40 10.35 5.94
CA SER A 88 1.38 9.32 6.27
C SER A 88 2.68 9.64 5.53
N PHE A 89 3.80 9.22 6.10
CA PHE A 89 5.06 9.20 5.37
C PHE A 89 5.01 8.16 4.24
N VAL A 90 5.82 8.35 3.21
CA VAL A 90 5.96 7.37 2.13
C VAL A 90 7.15 6.46 2.40
N GLY A 91 6.88 5.20 2.69
CA GLY A 91 7.87 4.22 3.11
C GLY A 91 8.38 4.42 4.55
N LEU A 92 9.32 3.57 4.95
CA LEU A 92 10.08 3.61 6.18
C LEU A 92 10.92 4.89 6.31
N GLN A 93 10.72 5.63 7.40
CA GLN A 93 11.54 6.79 7.74
C GLN A 93 12.67 6.37 8.69
N ARG A 94 13.89 6.22 8.18
CA ARG A 94 15.05 5.71 8.95
C ARG A 94 15.49 6.65 10.07
N GLU A 95 15.18 7.93 9.95
CA GLU A 95 15.42 8.97 10.94
C GLU A 95 14.46 8.92 12.14
N MET A 96 13.41 8.09 12.07
CA MET A 96 12.39 7.93 13.11
C MET A 96 12.65 6.72 14.03
N ILE A 97 13.88 6.25 14.11
CA ILE A 97 14.32 5.19 15.03
C ILE A 97 13.84 5.46 16.47
N ASP A 98 13.27 4.43 17.11
CA ASP A 98 12.64 4.38 18.44
C ASP A 98 11.43 5.30 18.66
N LYS A 99 11.27 6.33 17.82
CA LYS A 99 10.19 7.30 17.87
C LYS A 99 8.96 6.83 17.12
N GLY A 100 9.13 5.99 16.09
CA GLY A 100 8.05 5.55 15.21
C GLY A 100 7.55 6.66 14.29
N GLN A 101 7.31 6.32 13.02
CA GLN A 101 6.78 7.27 12.05
C GLN A 101 5.28 7.45 12.25
N THR A 102 4.82 8.68 12.32
CA THR A 102 3.40 8.96 12.55
C THR A 102 2.57 8.70 11.29
N LEU A 103 1.49 7.94 11.46
CA LEU A 103 0.36 7.89 10.52
C LEU A 103 -0.81 8.60 11.21
N SER A 104 -1.15 9.77 10.70
CA SER A 104 -2.13 10.66 11.32
C SER A 104 -3.49 10.49 10.65
N LEU A 105 -4.53 10.25 11.43
CA LEU A 105 -5.91 10.10 10.92
C LEU A 105 -6.86 10.93 11.78
N ASN A 106 -7.69 11.72 11.11
CA ASN A 106 -8.87 12.32 11.75
C ASN A 106 -10.09 11.40 11.63
N ASN A 107 -11.20 11.80 12.26
CA ASN A 107 -12.45 11.03 12.28
C ASN A 107 -12.96 10.65 10.88
N ASN A 108 -12.76 11.51 9.88
CA ASN A 108 -13.19 11.22 8.51
C ASN A 108 -12.33 10.12 7.89
N CYS A 109 -11.01 10.14 8.12
CA CYS A 109 -10.09 9.17 7.52
C CYS A 109 -10.02 7.85 8.28
N SER A 110 -10.35 7.84 9.57
CA SER A 110 -10.44 6.64 10.40
C SER A 110 -11.76 5.89 10.23
N SER A 111 -12.71 6.42 9.46
CA SER A 111 -14.08 5.88 9.39
C SER A 111 -14.25 4.66 8.49
N THR A 112 -13.39 4.49 7.47
CA THR A 112 -13.53 3.40 6.49
C THR A 112 -12.22 2.66 6.25
N LYS A 113 -12.33 1.35 6.03
CA LYS A 113 -11.21 0.49 5.65
C LYS A 113 -10.43 1.01 4.44
N GLY A 114 -11.11 1.45 3.39
CA GLY A 114 -10.44 1.89 2.16
C GLY A 114 -9.62 3.18 2.33
N THR A 115 -10.10 4.14 3.13
CA THR A 115 -9.28 5.30 3.47
C THR A 115 -8.06 4.90 4.30
N ILE A 116 -8.21 3.95 5.23
CA ILE A 116 -7.07 3.42 6.02
C ILE A 116 -6.06 2.71 5.12
N LEU A 117 -6.53 1.88 4.17
CA LEU A 117 -5.68 1.22 3.17
C LEU A 117 -4.84 2.23 2.38
N HIS A 118 -5.40 3.36 1.97
CA HIS A 118 -4.65 4.43 1.29
C HIS A 118 -3.46 4.94 2.12
N TYR A 119 -3.68 5.24 3.40
CA TYR A 119 -2.62 5.74 4.28
C TYR A 119 -1.60 4.65 4.66
N LEU A 120 -2.04 3.40 4.76
CA LEU A 120 -1.15 2.26 4.90
C LEU A 120 -0.28 2.07 3.65
N PHE A 121 -0.84 2.22 2.44
CA PHE A 121 -0.08 2.13 1.20
C PHE A 121 0.99 3.22 1.08
N HIS A 122 0.71 4.44 1.55
CA HIS A 122 1.77 5.43 1.74
C HIS A 122 2.86 4.89 2.67
N ALA A 123 2.51 4.44 3.88
CA ALA A 123 3.50 3.94 4.84
C ALA A 123 4.31 2.76 4.30
N ILE A 124 3.71 1.92 3.46
CA ILE A 124 4.36 0.80 2.76
C ILE A 124 5.40 1.29 1.74
N GLY A 125 5.16 2.42 1.07
CA GLY A 125 6.09 2.99 0.09
C GLY A 125 5.47 3.53 -1.19
N PHE A 126 4.14 3.60 -1.29
CA PHE A 126 3.47 4.06 -2.51
C PHE A 126 3.23 5.58 -2.51
N PHE A 127 3.65 6.24 -3.58
CA PHE A 127 3.20 7.58 -3.92
C PHE A 127 1.83 7.55 -4.58
N HIS A 128 1.21 8.73 -4.76
CA HIS A 128 -0.03 8.83 -5.50
C HIS A 128 0.18 8.50 -6.98
N GLU A 129 -0.74 7.74 -7.57
CA GLU A 129 -0.63 7.27 -8.97
C GLU A 129 -0.55 8.43 -9.96
N HIS A 130 -1.27 9.53 -9.71
CA HIS A 130 -1.27 10.72 -10.59
C HIS A 130 0.06 11.51 -10.57
N THR A 131 0.97 11.18 -9.66
CA THR A 131 2.29 11.82 -9.54
C THR A 131 3.38 11.07 -10.30
N ARG A 132 3.09 9.95 -10.96
CA ARG A 132 4.06 9.23 -11.80
C ARG A 132 4.64 10.13 -12.89
N PHE A 133 5.90 9.91 -13.25
CA PHE A 133 6.57 10.71 -14.28
C PHE A 133 5.94 10.52 -15.68
N ASP A 134 5.33 9.36 -15.95
CA ASP A 134 4.67 8.98 -17.20
C ASP A 134 3.16 9.34 -17.23
N ARG A 135 2.63 9.97 -16.19
CA ARG A 135 1.18 10.21 -16.02
C ARG A 135 0.52 11.00 -17.16
N ASP A 136 1.27 11.85 -17.85
CA ASP A 136 0.75 12.70 -18.93
C ASP A 136 0.28 11.89 -20.16
N ASN A 137 0.72 10.63 -20.30
CA ASN A 137 0.21 9.70 -21.31
C ASN A 137 -1.23 9.23 -21.01
N PHE A 138 -1.68 9.37 -19.76
CA PHE A 138 -2.92 8.78 -19.25
C PHE A 138 -3.93 9.84 -18.80
N ILE A 139 -3.44 10.92 -18.21
CA ILE A 139 -4.24 12.04 -17.71
C ILE A 139 -3.59 13.38 -18.08
N THR A 140 -4.40 14.42 -18.19
CA THR A 140 -3.94 15.81 -18.24
C THR A 140 -4.39 16.52 -16.96
N VAL A 141 -3.48 17.17 -16.25
CA VAL A 141 -3.82 18.02 -15.10
C VAL A 141 -4.30 19.37 -15.60
N LEU A 142 -5.50 19.78 -15.19
CA LEU A 142 -6.11 21.06 -15.54
C LEU A 142 -5.84 22.05 -14.40
N GLU A 143 -4.63 22.62 -14.37
CA GLU A 143 -4.17 23.49 -13.28
C GLU A 143 -5.08 24.71 -13.07
N GLU A 144 -5.70 25.22 -14.14
CA GLU A 144 -6.68 26.31 -14.09
C GLU A 144 -7.94 25.97 -13.29
N ASN A 145 -8.21 24.69 -13.07
CA ASN A 145 -9.34 24.20 -12.28
C ASN A 145 -8.95 23.87 -10.83
N ILE A 146 -7.68 24.02 -10.44
CA ILE A 146 -7.16 23.62 -9.12
C ILE A 146 -6.94 24.85 -8.24
N ILE A 147 -7.23 24.72 -6.94
CA ILE A 147 -6.94 25.78 -5.96
C ILE A 147 -5.45 26.11 -6.01
N LYS A 148 -5.13 27.40 -6.18
CA LYS A 148 -3.77 27.88 -6.50
C LYS A 148 -2.66 27.37 -5.58
N ASP A 149 -2.91 27.28 -4.27
CA ASP A 149 -1.93 26.80 -3.29
C ASP A 149 -1.79 25.26 -3.25
N LYS A 150 -2.59 24.52 -4.01
CA LYS A 150 -2.62 23.05 -4.09
C LYS A 150 -2.03 22.50 -5.38
N ILE A 151 -1.68 23.35 -6.35
CA ILE A 151 -1.09 22.93 -7.64
C ILE A 151 0.17 22.07 -7.42
N SER A 152 0.98 22.39 -6.42
CA SER A 152 2.19 21.62 -6.09
C SER A 152 1.93 20.16 -5.72
N PHE A 153 0.70 19.80 -5.29
CA PHE A 153 0.31 18.41 -5.00
C PHE A 153 0.07 17.57 -6.25
N PHE A 154 0.09 18.21 -7.43
CA PHE A 154 -0.06 17.58 -8.73
C PHE A 154 1.26 17.51 -9.48
N HIS A 155 2.36 17.99 -8.91
CA HIS A 155 3.67 17.88 -9.52
C HIS A 155 4.07 16.41 -9.67
N LYS A 156 4.64 16.09 -10.83
CA LYS A 156 5.19 14.76 -11.09
C LYS A 156 6.43 14.54 -10.24
N ARG A 157 6.61 13.30 -9.83
CA ARG A 157 7.87 12.80 -9.28
C ARG A 157 8.88 12.62 -10.41
N SER A 158 10.16 12.71 -10.08
CA SER A 158 11.22 12.48 -11.06
C SER A 158 11.31 10.99 -11.42
N GLN A 159 11.83 10.67 -12.59
CA GLN A 159 11.96 9.29 -13.05
C GLN A 159 12.87 8.46 -12.14
N GLU A 160 13.88 9.09 -11.53
CA GLU A 160 14.79 8.49 -10.57
C GLU A 160 14.11 8.18 -9.23
N SER A 161 13.04 8.91 -8.90
CA SER A 161 12.37 8.78 -7.59
C SER A 161 11.19 7.80 -7.57
N VAL A 162 10.76 7.28 -8.73
CA VAL A 162 9.59 6.39 -8.85
C VAL A 162 9.83 5.30 -9.87
N ASP A 163 9.82 4.05 -9.40
CA ASP A 163 9.78 2.88 -10.27
C ASP A 163 8.38 2.66 -10.85
N LEU A 164 8.30 2.40 -12.16
CA LEU A 164 7.08 1.90 -12.77
C LEU A 164 6.91 0.42 -12.45
N LEU A 165 6.38 0.11 -11.28
CA LEU A 165 6.11 -1.26 -10.80
C LEU A 165 4.94 -1.95 -11.54
N GLY A 166 4.46 -1.35 -12.63
CA GLY A 166 3.36 -1.83 -13.46
C GLY A 166 2.71 -0.72 -14.28
N PRO A 167 1.68 -1.05 -15.08
CA PRO A 167 0.90 -0.08 -15.85
C PRO A 167 0.29 1.02 -14.98
N TYR A 168 -0.11 2.13 -15.62
CA TYR A 168 -0.88 3.18 -14.96
C TYR A 168 -2.25 2.65 -14.52
N ASP A 169 -2.59 2.85 -13.26
CA ASP A 169 -3.82 2.30 -12.68
C ASP A 169 -4.81 3.41 -12.26
N PHE A 170 -5.77 3.69 -13.14
CA PHE A 170 -6.83 4.67 -12.91
C PHE A 170 -7.67 4.38 -11.66
N PHE A 171 -7.77 3.12 -11.25
CA PHE A 171 -8.61 2.67 -10.14
C PHE A 171 -7.79 2.36 -8.88
N SER A 172 -6.49 2.65 -8.90
CA SER A 172 -5.62 2.53 -7.74
C SER A 172 -6.22 3.28 -6.56
N ILE A 173 -6.13 2.66 -5.38
CA ILE A 173 -6.47 3.32 -4.12
C ILE A 173 -5.59 4.56 -3.86
N MET A 174 -4.45 4.65 -4.56
CA MET A 174 -3.50 5.76 -4.52
C MET A 174 -3.77 6.83 -5.58
N HIS A 175 -4.79 6.69 -6.42
CA HIS A 175 -5.17 7.75 -7.36
C HIS A 175 -6.05 8.79 -6.66
N TYR A 176 -5.85 10.07 -6.97
CA TYR A 176 -6.76 11.14 -6.56
C TYR A 176 -8.10 11.09 -7.30
N ASP A 177 -9.17 11.56 -6.68
CA ASP A 177 -10.44 11.81 -7.36
C ASP A 177 -10.27 12.85 -8.48
N VAL A 178 -11.07 12.75 -9.54
CA VAL A 178 -11.13 13.70 -10.66
C VAL A 178 -11.49 15.12 -10.23
N MET A 179 -12.07 15.30 -9.05
CA MET A 179 -12.39 16.62 -8.47
C MET A 179 -11.40 17.06 -7.37
N ALA A 180 -10.31 16.33 -7.14
CA ALA A 180 -9.38 16.64 -6.04
C ALA A 180 -8.87 18.09 -6.12
N PHE A 181 -9.04 18.84 -5.03
CA PHE A 181 -8.64 20.25 -4.92
C PHE A 181 -9.20 21.19 -6.02
N SER A 182 -10.36 20.84 -6.59
CA SER A 182 -11.04 21.68 -7.57
C SER A 182 -11.48 23.02 -6.96
N ILE A 183 -11.39 24.11 -7.74
CA ILE A 183 -11.95 25.42 -7.38
C ILE A 183 -13.47 25.44 -7.41
N GLU A 184 -14.10 24.48 -8.09
CA GLU A 184 -15.56 24.36 -8.21
C GLU A 184 -15.95 22.86 -8.26
N PRO A 185 -15.92 22.17 -7.11
CA PRO A 185 -16.20 20.74 -7.02
C PRO A 185 -17.58 20.39 -7.59
N GLY A 186 -17.66 19.34 -8.40
CA GLY A 186 -18.89 18.92 -9.09
C GLY A 186 -19.08 19.54 -10.49
N VAL A 187 -18.34 20.63 -10.80
CA VAL A 187 -18.40 21.30 -12.10
C VAL A 187 -17.07 21.17 -12.84
N LYS A 188 -15.96 21.50 -12.18
CA LYS A 188 -14.62 21.56 -12.79
C LYS A 188 -13.75 20.41 -12.30
N ARG A 189 -13.33 19.54 -13.21
CA ARG A 189 -12.38 18.46 -12.91
C ARG A 189 -10.94 18.98 -12.89
N SER A 190 -10.14 18.43 -11.99
CA SER A 190 -8.70 18.62 -11.92
C SER A 190 -7.94 17.73 -12.91
N PHE A 191 -8.58 16.64 -13.37
CA PHE A 191 -8.02 15.72 -14.37
C PHE A 191 -8.93 15.60 -15.60
N LYS A 192 -8.31 15.63 -16.79
CA LYS A 192 -8.88 15.10 -18.02
C LYS A 192 -8.26 13.73 -18.30
N ILE A 193 -9.07 12.75 -18.67
CA ILE A 193 -8.58 11.41 -19.02
C ILE A 193 -8.25 11.35 -20.51
N ASN A 194 -7.04 10.89 -20.83
CA ASN A 194 -6.52 10.84 -22.20
C ASN A 194 -6.80 9.48 -22.89
N VAL A 195 -7.30 8.51 -22.14
CA VAL A 195 -7.59 7.14 -22.61
C VAL A 195 -9.11 6.92 -22.71
N PRO A 196 -9.63 6.44 -23.86
CA PRO A 196 -11.06 6.18 -24.02
C PRO A 196 -11.52 4.97 -23.20
N GLY A 197 -12.80 4.95 -22.83
CA GLY A 197 -13.43 3.81 -22.16
C GLY A 197 -13.19 3.71 -20.64
N ILE A 198 -12.46 4.66 -20.05
CA ILE A 198 -12.27 4.73 -18.60
C ILE A 198 -13.49 5.40 -17.93
N ASP A 199 -14.12 4.69 -16.99
CA ASP A 199 -15.18 5.26 -16.16
C ASP A 199 -14.58 6.22 -15.11
N VAL A 200 -14.72 7.52 -15.37
CA VAL A 200 -14.22 8.60 -14.51
C VAL A 200 -14.77 8.57 -13.09
N ASN A 201 -15.95 7.97 -12.87
CA ASN A 201 -16.57 7.93 -11.54
C ASN A 201 -15.93 6.91 -10.61
N GLN A 202 -15.10 6.02 -11.15
CA GLN A 202 -14.35 5.03 -10.37
C GLN A 202 -12.93 5.50 -10.03
N ILE A 203 -12.45 6.57 -10.66
CA ILE A 203 -11.14 7.17 -10.36
C ILE A 203 -11.23 7.87 -8.99
N GLY A 204 -10.27 7.59 -8.11
CA GLY A 204 -10.29 8.11 -6.74
C GLY A 204 -11.14 7.29 -5.78
N GLN A 205 -11.56 6.08 -6.15
CA GLN A 205 -12.23 5.17 -5.23
C GLN A 205 -11.40 4.93 -3.95
N ARG A 206 -12.10 4.77 -2.82
CA ARG A 206 -11.53 4.47 -1.49
C ARG A 206 -12.25 3.28 -0.86
N LYS A 207 -12.45 2.21 -1.63
CA LYS A 207 -13.24 1.04 -1.23
C LYS A 207 -12.42 -0.25 -1.19
N PHE A 208 -11.52 -0.45 -2.16
CA PHE A 208 -10.78 -1.70 -2.32
C PHE A 208 -9.37 -1.46 -2.88
N LEU A 209 -8.46 -2.43 -2.68
CA LEU A 209 -7.20 -2.49 -3.43
C LEU A 209 -7.48 -2.98 -4.85
N SER A 210 -7.06 -2.21 -5.84
CA SER A 210 -7.16 -2.63 -7.23
C SER A 210 -6.20 -3.80 -7.52
N PRO A 211 -6.42 -4.57 -8.60
CA PRO A 211 -5.46 -5.58 -9.04
C PRO A 211 -4.06 -4.99 -9.30
N GLY A 212 -3.97 -3.74 -9.77
CA GLY A 212 -2.70 -3.06 -9.98
C GLY A 212 -2.01 -2.68 -8.68
N ASP A 213 -2.75 -2.24 -7.66
CA ASP A 213 -2.20 -2.00 -6.30
C ASP A 213 -1.54 -3.28 -5.74
N LEU A 214 -2.24 -4.41 -5.81
CA LEU A 214 -1.73 -5.70 -5.33
C LEU A 214 -0.54 -6.21 -6.15
N HIS A 215 -0.59 -6.05 -7.47
CA HIS A 215 0.53 -6.42 -8.33
C HIS A 215 1.78 -5.61 -7.97
N LYS A 216 1.68 -4.28 -7.93
CA LYS A 216 2.78 -3.38 -7.60
C LYS A 216 3.33 -3.65 -6.20
N LEU A 217 2.46 -3.94 -5.23
CA LEU A 217 2.85 -4.33 -3.87
C LEU A 217 3.75 -5.58 -3.85
N ASN A 218 3.33 -6.62 -4.56
CA ASN A 218 4.09 -7.87 -4.62
C ASN A 218 5.44 -7.72 -5.35
N ILE A 219 5.49 -6.90 -6.41
CA ILE A 219 6.75 -6.54 -7.08
C ILE A 219 7.64 -5.71 -6.16
N LEU A 220 7.08 -4.73 -5.45
CA LEU A 220 7.83 -3.85 -4.53
C LEU A 220 8.58 -4.66 -3.48
N TYR A 221 7.89 -5.62 -2.85
CA TYR A 221 8.42 -6.43 -1.77
C TYR A 221 9.00 -7.78 -2.21
N LYS A 222 9.14 -8.00 -3.53
CA LYS A 222 9.68 -9.24 -4.11
C LYS A 222 9.00 -10.48 -3.52
N CYS A 223 7.68 -10.40 -3.33
CA CYS A 223 6.93 -11.50 -2.75
C CYS A 223 7.01 -12.71 -3.67
N LYS A 224 7.47 -13.85 -3.13
CA LYS A 224 7.42 -15.11 -3.86
C LYS A 224 5.97 -15.43 -4.14
N ASP A 225 5.66 -15.88 -5.35
CA ASP A 225 4.33 -16.37 -5.69
C ASP A 225 3.91 -17.38 -4.61
N LYS A 226 2.94 -16.98 -3.78
CA LYS A 226 2.12 -17.93 -3.07
C LYS A 226 1.36 -18.63 -4.19
N LYS A 227 1.90 -19.72 -4.75
CA LYS A 227 1.11 -20.70 -5.49
C LYS A 227 0.05 -21.23 -4.52
N LYS A 228 -0.99 -20.44 -4.26
CA LYS A 228 -2.30 -20.98 -3.98
C LYS A 228 -2.66 -21.70 -5.26
N GLU A 229 -2.87 -23.01 -5.17
CA GLU A 229 -3.60 -23.75 -6.19
C GLU A 229 -4.99 -23.11 -6.33
N ILE A 230 -5.07 -22.05 -7.12
CA ILE A 230 -6.33 -21.52 -7.61
C ILE A 230 -6.60 -22.36 -8.84
N ASN A 231 -7.39 -23.43 -8.66
CA ASN A 231 -7.93 -24.19 -9.78
C ASN A 231 -8.45 -23.21 -10.84
N GLU A 232 -7.84 -23.28 -12.03
CA GLU A 232 -8.12 -22.42 -13.17
C GLU A 232 -9.59 -22.51 -13.58
N LYS A 233 -10.42 -21.60 -13.06
CA LYS A 233 -11.65 -21.19 -13.72
C LYS A 233 -11.51 -19.72 -14.05
N ILE A 234 -11.15 -19.47 -15.31
CA ILE A 234 -11.05 -18.15 -15.92
C ILE A 234 -12.36 -17.39 -15.65
N VAL A 235 -12.34 -16.39 -14.77
CA VAL A 235 -13.47 -15.47 -14.55
C VAL A 235 -13.33 -14.32 -15.54
N LYS A 236 -14.30 -14.19 -16.46
CA LYS A 236 -14.34 -13.10 -17.43
C LYS A 236 -14.67 -11.75 -16.76
N PRO A 237 -14.17 -10.61 -17.28
CA PRO A 237 -14.48 -9.29 -16.74
C PRO A 237 -15.99 -9.00 -16.74
N GLY A 238 -16.53 -8.53 -15.62
CA GLY A 238 -17.94 -8.12 -15.49
C GLY A 238 -18.88 -9.07 -14.73
N VAL A 239 -18.39 -10.20 -14.22
CA VAL A 239 -19.19 -11.05 -13.32
C VAL A 239 -19.04 -10.54 -11.88
N PRO A 240 -20.14 -10.21 -11.16
CA PRO A 240 -20.07 -9.85 -9.74
C PRO A 240 -19.40 -10.99 -8.97
N MET A 241 -18.39 -10.67 -8.15
CA MET A 241 -17.76 -11.65 -7.27
C MET A 241 -18.83 -12.25 -6.35
N LYS A 242 -19.27 -13.48 -6.66
CA LYS A 242 -20.13 -14.25 -5.77
C LYS A 242 -19.32 -14.52 -4.50
N LYS A 243 -19.82 -14.02 -3.36
CA LYS A 243 -19.24 -14.10 -2.01
C LYS A 243 -18.58 -15.47 -1.79
N ILE A 244 -17.25 -15.54 -1.89
CA ILE A 244 -16.49 -16.72 -1.48
C ILE A 244 -16.49 -16.68 0.04
N GLY A 245 -17.18 -17.65 0.65
CA GLY A 245 -17.56 -17.65 2.06
C GLY A 245 -16.40 -17.42 3.01
N ARG A 246 -16.58 -16.48 3.94
CA ARG A 246 -15.69 -16.25 5.07
C ARG A 246 -16.22 -16.99 6.28
N ARG A 247 -15.66 -18.16 6.60
CA ARG A 247 -15.49 -18.56 7.99
C ARG A 247 -14.17 -17.93 8.44
N ILE A 248 -14.25 -16.83 9.19
CA ILE A 248 -13.10 -16.29 9.91
C ILE A 248 -13.40 -16.46 11.39
N ASN A 249 -12.48 -17.10 12.12
CA ASN A 249 -12.52 -17.18 13.58
C ASN A 249 -11.72 -16.01 14.15
N PHE A 250 -12.28 -15.31 15.12
CA PHE A 250 -11.55 -14.33 15.92
C PHE A 250 -11.79 -14.61 17.41
N LEU A 251 -10.77 -14.39 18.23
CA LEU A 251 -10.87 -14.49 19.69
C LEU A 251 -11.33 -13.14 20.25
N LYS A 252 -12.46 -13.14 20.95
CA LYS A 252 -12.92 -12.02 21.79
C LYS A 252 -13.23 -12.56 23.18
N ASP A 253 -12.62 -11.96 24.21
CA ASP A 253 -12.81 -12.34 25.62
C ASP A 253 -12.50 -13.83 25.92
N ASN A 254 -11.45 -14.39 25.30
CA ASN A 254 -11.08 -15.82 25.38
C ASN A 254 -12.20 -16.80 24.97
N LYS A 255 -13.18 -16.36 24.16
CA LYS A 255 -14.22 -17.23 23.59
C LYS A 255 -14.27 -17.09 22.07
N CYS A 256 -14.37 -18.22 21.39
CA CYS A 256 -14.51 -18.29 19.93
C CYS A 256 -15.93 -17.85 19.54
N ARG A 257 -16.07 -16.96 18.54
CA ARG A 257 -17.38 -16.56 17.99
C ARG A 257 -17.33 -16.49 16.46
N THR A 258 -18.29 -17.13 15.79
CA THR A 258 -18.56 -17.04 14.34
C THR A 258 -19.71 -16.06 14.06
N ILE A 259 -19.79 -15.51 12.84
CA ILE A 259 -20.80 -14.51 12.42
C ILE A 259 -22.17 -15.14 12.03
N GLU A 260 -22.33 -16.46 12.12
CA GLU A 260 -23.66 -17.09 12.05
C GLU A 260 -23.76 -18.12 13.19
N GLU A 261 -24.91 -18.15 13.86
CA GLU A 261 -25.24 -18.96 15.04
C GLU A 261 -24.95 -20.46 14.83
N GLY A 262 -24.29 -21.12 15.79
CA GLY A 262 -24.28 -22.59 15.91
C GLY A 262 -22.91 -23.29 15.93
N SER A 263 -22.55 -23.75 17.14
CA SER A 263 -21.56 -24.76 17.57
C SER A 263 -20.14 -24.77 16.97
N CYS A 264 -19.16 -24.37 17.79
CA CYS A 264 -17.93 -25.14 17.91
C CYS A 264 -18.25 -26.37 18.77
N GLU A 265 -18.03 -27.58 18.26
CA GLU A 265 -17.96 -28.76 19.13
C GLU A 265 -16.66 -28.66 19.94
N ASP A 266 -16.83 -28.54 21.25
CA ASP A 266 -15.84 -28.94 22.24
C ASP A 266 -15.64 -30.45 22.10
N ASP A 267 -14.40 -30.90 21.88
CA ASP A 267 -13.90 -32.20 22.35
C ASP A 267 -12.37 -32.22 22.19
N LEU A 268 -11.69 -31.50 23.09
CA LEU A 268 -10.35 -31.89 23.51
C LEU A 268 -10.51 -32.99 24.57
N GLU A 269 -10.68 -34.23 24.13
CA GLU A 269 -10.40 -35.36 25.04
C GLU A 269 -8.89 -35.39 25.31
N VAL A 270 -8.55 -34.89 26.49
CA VAL A 270 -7.29 -35.22 27.17
C VAL A 270 -7.35 -36.69 27.53
N SER A 271 -6.79 -37.57 26.69
CA SER A 271 -6.49 -38.94 27.10
C SER A 271 -5.21 -38.92 27.94
N SER A 272 -5.39 -38.87 29.25
CA SER A 272 -4.38 -39.20 30.25
C SER A 272 -4.61 -40.64 30.72
N TYR A 273 -3.80 -41.60 30.31
CA TYR A 273 -3.55 -42.82 31.09
C TYR A 273 -2.16 -43.39 30.76
N ILE A 274 -1.30 -43.35 31.80
CA ILE A 274 -0.16 -44.23 32.17
C ILE A 274 0.86 -44.58 31.07
#